data_AF-A0A3P7D991-F1
#
_entry.id   AF-A0A3P7D991-F1
#
_cell.length_a   1.000
_cell.length_b   1.000
_cell.length_c   1.000
_cell.angle_alpha   90.00
_cell.angle_beta   90.00
_cell.angle_gamma   90.00
#
_symmetry.space_group_name_H-M   'P 1'
#
loop_
_entity.id
_entity.type
_entity.pdbx_description
1 polymer ?
#
loop_
_entity_poly.entity_id
_entity_poly.type
_entity_poly.pdbx_seq_one_letter_code
_entity_poly.pdbx_strand_id
1 'polypeptide(L)'
;MQSLEKVSVFTEKLTSLILCRSRKVITVNGQSEVSYDYLILAPGLQFQAPCPVGLNLWNLKVKLGEGIKTTTIEASQMHPSNLFTLNDMILTKHAVRYVQHKLLRQKDNSRELELRPSMNEKLIEDPNFLEREEYQAHEGPIVVYGNCLEAYFCVQGLLKLGVPGIRIVMVQPLDLSNEPSVFEDQTVENAIEEAMLKAKVHLKKGYVVAQWNDEPDAVTVKKIKSVSFVSPHDSIRIRCVQKKKTKKKKKKKKKKKKKKKKKRKKKKKKKNEEKKKEHAPGQAFFSFHKRGVDYEFFKAVNDACLVFDGRLVIDVNFHTNDPCIRAAGPVTKLQRIYYNDNYTHALCNSFEVGERLAKSLLQLFDPSTKAPERPVKDEHHLLPTFKMPRIKHGHLPGDYRYLKVWAPGQRKDLRERMSQANFGRALVTGVPETGPGYFHLHINEYNEVSRICCLSKNEFPRSNLIRLFSVHEKALNNLVSRYDEGLITDFYA
;
A
#
# COMPACT_ATOMS: atom_id res chain seq x y z
N MET A 1 -14.61 -40.06 10.16
CA MET A 1 -14.31 -39.76 8.75
C MET A 1 -13.55 -38.44 8.69
N GLN A 2 -12.21 -38.49 8.68
CA GLN A 2 -11.40 -37.33 8.30
C GLN A 2 -11.32 -37.38 6.77
N SER A 3 -12.13 -36.58 6.07
CA SER A 3 -11.94 -36.37 4.65
C SER A 3 -10.57 -35.69 4.48
N LEU A 4 -9.63 -36.42 3.90
CA LEU A 4 -8.34 -35.91 3.45
C LEU A 4 -8.61 -34.83 2.38
N GLU A 5 -8.72 -33.58 2.81
CA GLU A 5 -8.59 -32.44 1.92
C GLU A 5 -7.14 -32.45 1.38
N LYS A 6 -6.95 -33.08 0.22
CA LYS A 6 -5.67 -33.03 -0.52
C LYS A 6 -5.52 -31.63 -1.14
N VAL A 7 -5.23 -30.63 -0.30
CA VAL A 7 -4.87 -29.29 -0.78
C VAL A 7 -3.35 -29.24 -0.95
N SER A 8 -2.89 -29.20 -2.19
CA SER A 8 -1.49 -28.94 -2.51
C SER A 8 -1.21 -27.44 -2.47
N VAL A 9 -0.38 -26.99 -1.53
CA VAL A 9 -0.02 -25.57 -1.38
C VAL A 9 1.38 -25.32 -1.91
N PHE A 10 1.49 -24.43 -2.90
CA PHE A 10 2.77 -23.91 -3.40
C PHE A 10 3.06 -22.57 -2.71
N THR A 11 4.09 -22.51 -1.86
CA THR A 11 4.36 -21.33 -1.01
C THR A 11 5.35 -20.32 -1.60
N GLU A 12 5.70 -20.44 -2.88
CA GLU A 12 6.69 -19.56 -3.49
C GLU A 12 6.09 -18.23 -3.95
N LYS A 13 6.93 -17.19 -3.95
CA LYS A 13 6.55 -15.92 -4.57
C LYS A 13 6.44 -16.13 -6.07
N LEU A 14 5.28 -15.79 -6.63
CA LEU A 14 5.07 -15.78 -8.07
C LEU A 14 5.85 -14.60 -8.66
N THR A 15 6.94 -14.89 -9.34
CA THR A 15 7.80 -13.94 -10.05
C THR A 15 7.58 -13.96 -11.56
N SER A 16 7.01 -15.04 -12.08
CA SER A 16 6.53 -15.10 -13.46
C SER A 16 5.36 -16.07 -13.54
N LEU A 17 4.42 -15.77 -14.42
CA LEU A 17 3.29 -16.64 -14.72
C LEU A 17 3.13 -16.71 -16.24
N ILE A 18 3.02 -17.92 -16.75
CA ILE A 18 2.60 -18.17 -18.14
C ILE A 18 1.31 -18.96 -18.06
N LEU A 19 0.26 -18.46 -18.72
CA LEU A 19 -1.05 -19.08 -18.75
C LEU A 19 -1.33 -19.60 -20.17
N CYS A 20 -1.32 -20.93 -20.34
CA CYS A 20 -1.65 -21.58 -21.60
C CYS A 20 -3.06 -22.16 -21.53
N ARG A 21 -4.02 -21.50 -22.18
CA ARG A 21 -5.43 -21.92 -22.18
C ARG A 21 -5.69 -23.17 -23.01
N SER A 22 -5.05 -23.30 -24.18
CA SER A 22 -5.23 -24.44 -25.07
C SER A 22 -4.78 -25.77 -24.44
N ARG A 23 -3.69 -25.75 -23.65
CA ARG A 23 -3.20 -26.91 -22.91
C ARG A 23 -3.78 -27.02 -21.49
N LYS A 24 -4.56 -26.03 -21.06
CA LYS A 24 -5.01 -25.84 -19.67
C LYS A 24 -3.89 -26.02 -18.63
N VAL A 25 -2.84 -25.23 -18.80
CA VAL A 25 -1.64 -25.29 -17.96
C VAL A 25 -1.22 -23.90 -17.52
N ILE A 26 -0.73 -23.80 -16.29
CA ILE A 26 0.05 -22.66 -15.81
C ILE A 26 1.51 -23.05 -15.61
N THR A 27 2.43 -22.17 -15.99
CA THR A 27 3.84 -22.28 -15.63
C THR A 27 4.17 -21.18 -14.62
N VAL A 28 4.55 -21.60 -13.42
CA VAL A 28 4.92 -20.70 -12.32
C VAL A 28 6.44 -20.62 -12.23
N ASN A 29 6.96 -19.38 -12.17
CA ASN A 29 8.38 -19.07 -12.02
C ASN A 29 9.30 -19.68 -13.10
N GLY A 30 8.74 -20.08 -14.25
CA GLY A 30 9.46 -20.76 -15.32
C GLY A 30 9.98 -22.16 -14.96
N GLN A 31 9.54 -22.74 -13.83
CA GLN A 31 10.08 -23.99 -13.29
C GLN A 31 9.01 -25.06 -13.08
N SER A 32 7.81 -24.66 -12.66
CA SER A 32 6.74 -25.61 -12.32
C SER A 32 5.57 -25.47 -13.27
N GLU A 33 5.28 -26.54 -14.00
CA GLU A 33 4.11 -26.65 -14.88
C GLU A 33 2.99 -27.37 -14.12
N VAL A 34 1.81 -26.75 -14.03
CA VAL A 34 0.65 -27.28 -13.32
C VAL A 34 -0.55 -27.25 -14.28
N SER A 35 -1.11 -28.42 -14.58
CA SER A 35 -2.35 -28.52 -15.34
C SER A 35 -3.57 -28.20 -14.46
N TYR A 36 -4.63 -27.68 -15.07
CA TYR A 36 -5.87 -27.36 -14.37
C TYR A 36 -7.09 -27.78 -15.19
N ASP A 37 -8.17 -28.21 -14.52
CA ASP A 37 -9.48 -28.33 -15.15
C ASP A 37 -10.22 -26.98 -15.11
N TYR A 38 -10.17 -26.36 -13.92
CA TYR A 38 -10.64 -25.03 -13.62
C TYR A 38 -9.54 -24.21 -12.96
N LEU A 39 -9.40 -22.94 -13.34
CA LEU A 39 -8.43 -22.01 -12.78
C LEU A 39 -9.14 -20.83 -12.12
N ILE A 40 -8.71 -20.48 -10.90
CA ILE A 40 -9.20 -19.31 -10.18
C ILE A 40 -8.08 -18.28 -10.08
N LEU A 41 -8.32 -17.07 -10.59
CA LEU A 41 -7.37 -15.96 -10.52
C LEU A 41 -7.81 -14.97 -9.42
N ALA A 42 -7.08 -14.91 -8.32
CA ALA A 42 -7.34 -13.98 -7.21
C ALA A 42 -6.07 -13.29 -6.64
N PRO A 43 -5.14 -12.75 -7.47
CA PRO A 43 -3.89 -12.13 -7.01
C PRO A 43 -4.06 -10.81 -6.22
N GLY A 44 -5.25 -10.20 -6.23
CA GLY A 44 -5.50 -8.90 -5.59
C GLY A 44 -4.77 -7.73 -6.26
N LEU A 45 -4.48 -6.69 -5.49
CA LEU A 45 -3.77 -5.49 -5.95
C LEU A 45 -2.58 -5.17 -5.04
N GLN A 46 -1.53 -4.58 -5.60
CA GLN A 46 -0.27 -4.30 -4.93
C GLN A 46 0.08 -2.81 -5.01
N PHE A 47 0.68 -2.25 -3.97
CA PHE A 47 1.26 -0.91 -4.01
C PHE A 47 2.39 -0.85 -5.04
N GLN A 48 2.36 0.19 -5.86
CA GLN A 48 3.35 0.44 -6.90
C GLN A 48 4.30 1.58 -6.50
N ALA A 49 5.50 1.58 -7.10
CA ALA A 49 6.38 2.75 -7.05
C ALA A 49 5.71 3.92 -7.80
N PRO A 50 5.83 5.17 -7.32
CA PRO A 50 5.25 6.30 -8.02
C PRO A 50 6.05 6.60 -9.29
N CYS A 51 5.34 6.90 -10.38
CA CYS A 51 5.96 7.36 -11.62
C CYS A 51 6.04 8.90 -11.60
N PRO A 52 7.20 9.50 -11.92
CA PRO A 52 7.32 10.95 -11.99
C PRO A 52 6.38 11.60 -13.04
N VAL A 53 5.73 12.73 -12.72
CA VAL A 53 4.67 13.35 -13.54
C VAL A 53 5.11 13.74 -14.96
N GLY A 54 6.38 14.09 -15.17
CA GLY A 54 6.94 14.38 -16.50
C GLY A 54 7.06 13.17 -17.44
N LEU A 55 6.84 11.96 -16.90
CA LEU A 55 7.00 10.65 -17.56
C LEU A 55 5.69 9.85 -17.60
N ASN A 56 4.53 10.45 -17.28
CA ASN A 56 3.22 9.82 -17.42
C ASN A 56 3.16 9.03 -18.74
N LEU A 57 2.80 7.75 -18.71
CA LEU A 57 2.85 6.84 -19.89
C LEU A 57 2.19 7.44 -21.15
N TRP A 58 1.18 8.30 -20.98
CA TRP A 58 0.57 9.07 -22.06
C TRP A 58 1.52 10.13 -22.65
N ASN A 59 2.14 10.96 -21.80
CA ASN A 59 3.16 11.94 -22.19
C ASN A 59 4.45 11.26 -22.69
N LEU A 60 4.75 10.05 -22.21
CA LEU A 60 5.86 9.22 -22.67
C LEU A 60 5.58 8.68 -24.08
N LYS A 61 4.36 8.21 -24.38
CA LYS A 61 3.93 7.84 -25.75
C LYS A 61 3.96 9.03 -26.72
N VAL A 62 3.62 10.23 -26.25
CA VAL A 62 3.64 11.45 -27.06
C VAL A 62 5.07 11.99 -27.27
N LYS A 63 5.94 11.92 -26.24
CA LYS A 63 7.36 12.30 -26.36
C LYS A 63 8.21 11.29 -27.13
N LEU A 64 7.86 10.00 -27.10
CA LEU A 64 8.53 8.92 -27.82
C LEU A 64 7.72 8.50 -29.05
N GLY A 65 7.53 9.42 -30.00
CA GLY A 65 7.10 9.09 -31.37
C GLY A 65 8.02 8.09 -32.11
N GLU A 66 8.99 7.49 -31.43
CA GLU A 66 9.81 6.38 -31.87
C GLU A 66 9.56 5.20 -30.91
N GLY A 67 9.24 4.03 -31.49
CA GLY A 67 8.75 2.84 -30.80
C GLY A 67 9.40 2.55 -29.43
N ILE A 68 8.56 2.09 -28.50
CA ILE A 68 8.98 1.67 -27.16
C ILE A 68 10.10 0.63 -27.31
N LYS A 69 11.36 1.05 -27.06
CA LYS A 69 12.47 0.10 -26.95
C LYS A 69 12.21 -0.77 -25.72
N THR A 70 12.28 -2.08 -25.90
CA THR A 70 12.06 -3.13 -24.89
C THR A 70 12.81 -2.88 -23.58
N THR A 71 13.95 -2.19 -23.64
CA THR A 71 14.77 -1.78 -22.50
C THR A 71 14.09 -0.81 -21.52
N THR A 72 13.10 -0.01 -21.95
CA THR A 72 12.38 0.93 -21.06
C THR A 72 11.33 0.22 -20.20
N ILE A 73 10.73 -0.87 -20.72
CA ILE A 73 9.80 -1.72 -19.97
C ILE A 73 10.57 -2.57 -18.94
N GLU A 74 11.70 -3.15 -19.34
CA GLU A 74 12.60 -3.90 -18.44
C GLU A 74 13.18 -3.01 -17.31
N ALA A 75 13.50 -1.75 -17.61
CA ALA A 75 13.93 -0.80 -16.58
C ALA A 75 12.85 -0.50 -15.54
N SER A 76 11.56 -0.44 -15.92
CA SER A 76 10.44 -0.21 -14.99
C SER A 76 10.30 -1.30 -13.92
N GLN A 77 10.87 -2.49 -14.16
CA GLN A 77 10.87 -3.62 -13.22
C GLN A 77 11.97 -3.52 -12.15
N MET A 78 13.02 -2.72 -12.38
CA MET A 78 14.09 -2.51 -11.42
C MET A 78 13.66 -1.49 -10.36
N HIS A 79 13.20 -1.97 -9.22
CA HIS A 79 12.88 -1.13 -8.08
C HIS A 79 14.16 -0.62 -7.41
N PRO A 80 14.20 0.65 -6.96
CA PRO A 80 15.33 1.16 -6.20
C PRO A 80 15.57 0.30 -4.96
N SER A 81 16.84 0.00 -4.65
CA SER A 81 17.22 -0.86 -3.51
C SER A 81 16.79 -0.35 -2.12
N ASN A 82 16.31 0.88 -2.05
CA ASN A 82 15.82 1.56 -0.86
C ASN A 82 14.37 2.06 -1.01
N LEU A 83 13.63 1.55 -1.99
CA LEU A 83 12.19 1.75 -2.13
C LEU A 83 11.46 0.50 -1.63
N PHE A 84 10.43 0.68 -0.80
CA PHE A 84 9.68 -0.41 -0.18
C PHE A 84 8.18 -0.19 -0.37
N THR A 85 7.47 -1.17 -0.92
CA THR A 85 6.01 -1.13 -1.15
C THR A 85 5.21 -1.97 -0.14
N LEU A 86 5.90 -2.70 0.75
CA LEU A 86 5.32 -3.56 1.81
C LEU A 86 4.15 -4.46 1.36
N ASN A 87 4.17 -4.93 0.12
CA ASN A 87 3.08 -5.73 -0.46
C ASN A 87 2.94 -7.12 0.16
N ASP A 88 4.03 -7.67 0.71
CA ASP A 88 4.07 -9.00 1.28
C ASP A 88 4.92 -9.04 2.56
N MET A 89 4.80 -10.14 3.33
CA MET A 89 5.51 -10.33 4.58
C MET A 89 7.03 -10.37 4.40
N ILE A 90 7.53 -10.89 3.27
CA ILE A 90 8.97 -11.04 3.02
C ILE A 90 9.60 -9.66 2.76
N LEU A 91 8.99 -8.86 1.89
CA LEU A 91 9.36 -7.47 1.63
C LEU A 91 9.27 -6.63 2.90
N THR A 92 8.25 -6.87 3.72
CA THR A 92 8.10 -6.17 5.01
C THR A 92 9.21 -6.52 5.98
N LYS A 93 9.53 -7.81 6.15
CA LYS A 93 10.68 -8.25 6.97
C LYS A 93 12.00 -7.67 6.46
N HIS A 94 12.19 -7.61 5.14
CA HIS A 94 13.36 -6.98 4.54
C HIS A 94 13.43 -5.49 4.85
N ALA A 95 12.33 -4.76 4.74
CA ALA A 95 12.26 -3.34 5.07
C ALA A 95 12.54 -3.08 6.56
N VAL A 96 11.96 -3.87 7.47
CA VAL A 96 12.22 -3.77 8.93
C VAL A 96 13.71 -3.99 9.22
N ARG A 97 14.31 -5.06 8.68
CA ARG A 97 15.76 -5.32 8.83
C ARG A 97 16.60 -4.18 8.25
N TYR A 98 16.19 -3.62 7.12
CA TYR A 98 16.87 -2.47 6.53
C TYR A 98 16.86 -1.28 7.48
N VAL A 99 15.71 -0.93 8.06
CA VAL A 99 15.57 0.14 9.04
C VAL A 99 16.48 -0.12 10.26
N GLN A 100 16.34 -1.29 10.88
CA GLN A 100 17.08 -1.66 12.09
C GLN A 100 18.60 -1.65 11.91
N HIS A 101 19.11 -2.19 10.79
CA HIS A 101 20.55 -2.33 10.59
C HIS A 101 21.22 -1.13 9.90
N LYS A 102 20.49 -0.34 9.11
CA LYS A 102 21.08 0.74 8.30
C LYS A 102 20.62 2.14 8.67
N LEU A 103 19.45 2.28 9.30
CA LEU A 103 18.85 3.59 9.60
C LEU A 103 18.83 3.93 11.08
N LEU A 104 18.97 2.96 11.99
CA LEU A 104 19.11 3.18 13.43
C LEU A 104 20.59 3.08 13.84
N ARG A 105 21.00 3.83 14.86
CA ARG A 105 22.35 3.74 15.43
C ARG A 105 22.33 2.67 16.54
N GLN A 106 23.40 1.88 16.67
CA GLN A 106 23.46 0.83 17.73
C GLN A 106 23.54 1.38 19.17
N LYS A 107 23.56 2.71 19.35
CA LYS A 107 23.51 3.42 20.64
C LYS A 107 22.82 4.77 20.40
N ASP A 108 21.49 4.82 20.37
CA ASP A 108 20.75 6.08 20.23
C ASP A 108 20.39 6.66 21.59
N ASN A 109 21.00 7.80 21.93
CA ASN A 109 20.42 8.79 22.86
C ASN A 109 19.46 9.64 22.01
N SER A 110 18.21 9.20 21.86
CA SER A 110 17.13 9.89 21.11
C SER A 110 17.02 11.39 21.43
N ARG A 111 17.36 11.78 22.68
CA ARG A 111 17.40 13.18 23.15
C ARG A 111 18.34 14.09 22.34
N GLU A 112 19.51 13.61 21.89
CA GLU A 112 20.52 14.48 21.24
C GLU A 112 20.08 14.94 19.83
N LEU A 113 19.31 14.09 19.13
CA LEU A 113 18.78 14.40 17.80
C LEU A 113 17.56 15.34 17.88
N GLU A 114 16.72 15.18 18.90
CA GLU A 114 15.55 16.02 19.15
C GLU A 114 15.90 17.46 19.59
N LEU A 115 17.10 17.66 20.13
CA LEU A 115 17.63 18.92 20.64
C LEU A 115 18.29 19.81 19.57
N ARG A 116 18.36 19.39 18.30
CA ARG A 116 18.94 20.18 17.19
C ARG A 116 17.82 20.87 16.39
N PRO A 117 17.44 22.13 16.69
CA PRO A 117 16.33 22.81 16.01
C PRO A 117 16.57 22.98 14.52
N SER A 118 17.84 23.07 14.11
CA SER A 118 18.25 23.25 12.72
C SER A 118 17.95 22.06 11.80
N MET A 119 17.68 20.85 12.31
CA MET A 119 17.36 19.73 11.42
C MET A 119 15.95 19.83 10.80
N ASN A 120 14.99 20.44 11.52
CA ASN A 120 13.61 20.56 11.05
C ASN A 120 13.52 21.33 9.72
N GLU A 121 14.32 22.40 9.59
CA GLU A 121 14.37 23.24 8.39
C GLU A 121 15.24 22.64 7.27
N LYS A 122 16.18 21.75 7.60
CA LYS A 122 17.17 21.23 6.64
C LYS A 122 16.75 19.95 5.92
N LEU A 123 15.72 19.23 6.40
CA LEU A 123 15.25 17.99 5.77
C LEU A 123 14.41 18.22 4.51
N ILE A 124 13.75 19.38 4.44
CA ILE A 124 12.92 19.82 3.32
C ILE A 124 13.59 21.05 2.73
N GLU A 125 14.18 20.89 1.56
CA GLU A 125 14.94 21.95 0.91
C GLU A 125 14.13 22.58 -0.24
N ASP A 126 14.44 23.83 -0.56
CA ASP A 126 14.03 24.44 -1.83
C ASP A 126 14.65 23.63 -2.99
N PRO A 127 13.86 23.19 -3.99
CA PRO A 127 14.37 22.44 -5.13
C PRO A 127 15.47 23.15 -5.93
N ASN A 128 15.52 24.49 -5.90
CA ASN A 128 16.55 25.30 -6.54
C ASN A 128 17.80 25.51 -5.66
N PHE A 129 17.76 25.08 -4.39
CA PHE A 129 18.87 25.25 -3.46
C PHE A 129 20.10 24.47 -3.92
N LEU A 130 21.25 25.13 -4.11
CA LEU A 130 22.46 24.50 -4.68
C LEU A 130 23.40 23.91 -3.63
N GLU A 131 23.27 24.31 -2.35
CA GLU A 131 24.14 23.81 -1.29
C GLU A 131 23.82 22.36 -0.94
N ARG A 132 24.85 21.61 -0.51
CA ARG A 132 24.81 20.16 -0.35
C ARG A 132 25.22 19.82 1.06
N GLU A 133 24.30 19.90 2.02
CA GLU A 133 24.56 19.31 3.33
C GLU A 133 24.46 17.78 3.25
N GLU A 134 25.32 17.13 4.01
CA GLU A 134 25.65 15.71 3.85
C GLU A 134 25.27 14.97 5.14
N TYR A 135 24.08 14.39 5.23
CA TYR A 135 23.69 13.61 6.42
C TYR A 135 24.43 12.27 6.50
N GLN A 136 24.40 11.60 7.65
CA GLN A 136 24.68 10.16 7.70
C GLN A 136 23.41 9.34 7.45
N ALA A 137 23.56 8.05 7.14
CA ALA A 137 22.43 7.13 6.91
C ALA A 137 21.38 7.15 8.03
N HIS A 138 21.84 7.28 9.26
CA HIS A 138 21.03 7.28 10.47
C HIS A 138 20.58 8.69 10.91
N GLU A 139 20.92 9.72 10.12
CA GLU A 139 20.50 11.10 10.34
C GLU A 139 19.61 11.59 9.20
N GLY A 140 19.65 10.94 8.03
CA GLY A 140 18.86 11.32 6.85
C GLY A 140 17.36 10.99 6.98
N PRO A 141 16.52 11.66 6.16
CA PRO A 141 15.07 11.49 6.19
C PRO A 141 14.62 10.14 5.65
N ILE A 142 13.47 9.69 6.14
CA ILE A 142 12.70 8.55 5.67
C ILE A 142 11.39 9.09 5.10
N VAL A 143 11.14 8.81 3.83
CA VAL A 143 9.94 9.29 3.14
C VAL A 143 8.88 8.20 3.17
N VAL A 144 7.66 8.57 3.57
CA VAL A 144 6.46 7.72 3.47
C VAL A 144 5.50 8.42 2.52
N TYR A 145 5.31 7.88 1.32
CA TYR A 145 4.49 8.49 0.28
C TYR A 145 3.15 7.76 0.11
N GLY A 146 2.03 8.40 0.45
CA GLY A 146 0.69 7.81 0.29
C GLY A 146 -0.37 8.44 1.20
N ASN A 147 -1.64 8.27 0.83
CA ASN A 147 -2.81 8.73 1.60
C ASN A 147 -3.78 7.55 1.85
N CYS A 148 -3.29 6.51 2.55
CA CYS A 148 -4.10 5.33 2.91
C CYS A 148 -3.72 4.83 4.31
N LEU A 149 -4.56 4.00 4.93
CA LEU A 149 -4.35 3.52 6.32
C LEU A 149 -2.99 2.83 6.47
N GLU A 150 -2.56 2.08 5.46
CA GLU A 150 -1.28 1.38 5.46
C GLU A 150 -0.08 2.35 5.55
N ALA A 151 -0.19 3.57 5.01
CA ALA A 151 0.84 4.59 5.15
C ALA A 151 0.95 5.08 6.61
N TYR A 152 -0.18 5.33 7.27
CA TYR A 152 -0.20 5.72 8.69
C TYR A 152 0.27 4.59 9.60
N PHE A 153 -0.10 3.34 9.31
CA PHE A 153 0.44 2.16 10.00
C PHE A 153 1.96 2.05 9.82
N CYS A 154 2.49 2.39 8.65
CA CYS A 154 3.93 2.44 8.43
C CYS A 154 4.61 3.52 9.25
N VAL A 155 4.04 4.73 9.34
CA VAL A 155 4.55 5.80 10.21
C VAL A 155 4.61 5.32 11.66
N GLN A 156 3.52 4.76 12.19
CA GLN A 156 3.52 4.23 13.56
C GLN A 156 4.50 3.07 13.74
N GLY A 157 4.63 2.20 12.74
CA GLY A 157 5.61 1.13 12.75
C GLY A 157 7.06 1.64 12.81
N LEU A 158 7.39 2.70 12.08
CA LEU A 158 8.71 3.34 12.13
C LEU A 158 8.97 3.98 13.49
N LEU A 159 7.99 4.69 14.06
CA LEU A 159 8.09 5.27 15.41
C LEU A 159 8.32 4.16 16.46
N LYS A 160 7.58 3.05 16.39
CA LYS A 160 7.78 1.89 17.27
C LYS A 160 9.12 1.18 17.09
N LEU A 161 9.71 1.23 15.90
CA LEU A 161 11.07 0.75 15.67
C LEU A 161 12.14 1.67 16.27
N GLY A 162 11.76 2.83 16.84
CA GLY A 162 12.67 3.79 17.45
C GLY A 162 13.21 4.83 16.48
N VAL A 163 12.62 4.96 15.28
CA VAL A 163 12.97 6.06 14.36
C VAL A 163 12.44 7.37 14.96
N PRO A 164 13.31 8.39 15.18
CA PRO A 164 12.86 9.70 15.63
C PRO A 164 11.88 10.32 14.63
N GLY A 165 10.72 10.78 15.09
CA GLY A 165 9.66 11.27 14.21
C GLY A 165 10.09 12.44 13.33
N ILE A 166 11.04 13.28 13.79
CA ILE A 166 11.63 14.34 13.00
C ILE A 166 12.30 13.88 11.70
N ARG A 167 12.74 12.62 11.62
CA ARG A 167 13.31 12.05 10.39
C ARG A 167 12.24 11.54 9.43
N ILE A 168 10.99 11.44 9.84
CA ILE A 168 9.92 10.88 9.03
C ILE A 168 9.22 12.02 8.31
N VAL A 169 9.23 11.96 6.97
CA VAL A 169 8.49 12.88 6.11
C VAL A 169 7.39 12.11 5.41
N MET A 170 6.16 12.28 5.88
CA MET A 170 4.97 11.74 5.25
C MET A 170 4.50 12.70 4.17
N VAL A 171 4.47 12.24 2.92
CA VAL A 171 3.99 13.02 1.78
C VAL A 171 2.73 12.37 1.23
N GLN A 172 1.61 13.08 1.30
CA GLN A 172 0.34 12.63 0.73
C GLN A 172 0.25 13.08 -0.73
N PRO A 173 -0.11 12.16 -1.66
CA PRO A 173 -0.29 12.47 -3.06
C PRO A 173 -1.35 13.57 -3.26
N LEU A 174 -1.22 14.35 -4.33
CA LEU A 174 -2.33 15.17 -4.82
C LEU A 174 -3.48 14.25 -5.19
N ASP A 175 -4.59 14.39 -4.46
CA ASP A 175 -5.83 13.70 -4.78
C ASP A 175 -6.69 14.59 -5.66
N LEU A 176 -6.87 14.16 -6.91
CA LEU A 176 -7.79 14.79 -7.86
C LEU A 176 -9.14 14.07 -7.89
N SER A 177 -9.23 12.92 -7.20
CA SER A 177 -10.50 12.26 -7.01
C SER A 177 -11.21 12.93 -5.83
N ASN A 178 -12.51 13.20 -5.96
CA ASN A 178 -13.35 13.66 -4.86
C ASN A 178 -13.63 12.52 -3.87
N GLU A 179 -12.64 11.65 -3.63
CA GLU A 179 -12.73 10.55 -2.68
C GLU A 179 -12.65 11.11 -1.26
N PRO A 180 -13.46 10.59 -0.32
CA PRO A 180 -13.41 11.04 1.05
C PRO A 180 -12.07 10.66 1.71
N SER A 181 -11.70 11.46 2.73
CA SER A 181 -10.57 11.18 3.62
C SER A 181 -10.52 9.71 4.00
N VAL A 182 -9.31 9.13 4.09
CA VAL A 182 -9.11 7.71 4.42
C VAL A 182 -9.85 7.26 5.69
N PHE A 183 -10.03 8.17 6.65
CA PHE A 183 -10.74 7.91 7.90
C PHE A 183 -12.26 8.03 7.73
N GLU A 184 -12.76 8.89 6.83
CA GLU A 184 -14.17 9.33 6.73
C GLU A 184 -14.71 9.88 8.05
N ASP A 185 -13.84 10.35 8.94
CA ASP A 185 -14.17 10.86 10.26
C ASP A 185 -13.13 11.91 10.66
N GLN A 186 -13.55 13.17 10.73
CA GLN A 186 -12.65 14.31 10.97
C GLN A 186 -12.04 14.28 12.38
N THR A 187 -12.78 13.77 13.37
CA THR A 187 -12.29 13.65 14.76
C THR A 187 -11.09 12.71 14.80
N VAL A 188 -11.20 11.59 14.08
CA VAL A 188 -10.12 10.61 13.94
C VAL A 188 -8.93 11.21 13.19
N GLU A 189 -9.17 11.88 12.06
CA GLU A 189 -8.10 12.50 11.25
C GLU A 189 -7.34 13.56 12.06
N ASN A 190 -8.04 14.46 12.74
CA ASN A 190 -7.45 15.50 13.58
C ASN A 190 -6.57 14.91 14.69
N ALA A 191 -7.07 13.91 15.43
CA ALA A 191 -6.32 13.27 16.51
C ALA A 191 -5.01 12.63 16.02
N ILE A 192 -5.03 12.04 14.81
CA ILE A 192 -3.85 11.41 14.21
C ILE A 192 -2.85 12.45 13.72
N GLU A 193 -3.32 13.54 13.09
CA GLU A 193 -2.46 14.63 12.64
C GLU A 193 -1.80 15.35 13.81
N GLU A 194 -2.56 15.61 14.88
CA GLU A 194 -2.00 16.12 16.13
C GLU A 194 -0.96 15.17 16.74
N ALA A 195 -1.22 13.87 16.72
CA ALA A 195 -0.27 12.88 17.23
C ALA A 195 1.02 12.83 16.40
N MET A 196 0.92 12.93 15.07
CA MET A 196 2.08 13.05 14.19
C MET A 196 2.85 14.35 14.46
N LEU A 197 2.15 15.47 14.65
CA LEU A 197 2.76 16.75 15.00
C LEU A 197 3.50 16.68 16.35
N LYS A 198 2.88 16.09 17.38
CA LYS A 198 3.49 15.86 18.70
C LYS A 198 4.73 14.96 18.60
N ALA A 199 4.71 13.97 17.72
CA ALA A 199 5.87 13.13 17.39
C ALA A 199 6.91 13.81 16.47
N LYS A 200 6.67 15.07 16.05
CA LYS A 200 7.50 15.85 15.12
C LYS A 200 7.61 15.23 13.72
N VAL A 201 6.64 14.44 13.30
CA VAL A 201 6.57 13.90 11.93
C VAL A 201 6.19 15.01 10.96
N HIS A 202 6.91 15.15 9.85
CA HIS A 202 6.61 16.16 8.85
C HIS A 202 5.52 15.66 7.89
N LEU A 203 4.34 16.27 7.92
CA LEU A 203 3.24 15.98 6.99
C LEU A 203 3.20 17.02 5.86
N LYS A 204 3.21 16.56 4.61
CA LYS A 204 3.09 17.39 3.40
C LYS A 204 1.98 16.85 2.52
N LYS A 205 0.94 17.64 2.25
CA LYS A 205 -0.25 17.22 1.48
C LYS A 205 -0.25 17.82 0.07
N GLY A 206 -0.84 17.13 -0.89
CA GLY A 206 -1.09 17.69 -2.23
C GLY A 206 0.11 17.66 -3.18
N TYR A 207 1.04 16.73 -2.99
CA TYR A 207 2.28 16.68 -3.77
C TYR A 207 2.33 15.45 -4.68
N VAL A 208 2.92 15.61 -5.87
CA VAL A 208 3.22 14.51 -6.78
C VAL A 208 4.72 14.38 -6.95
N VAL A 209 5.20 13.15 -7.17
CA VAL A 209 6.63 12.92 -7.46
C VAL A 209 6.94 13.54 -8.82
N ALA A 210 7.87 14.49 -8.84
CA ALA A 210 8.28 15.18 -10.07
C ALA A 210 9.54 14.56 -10.68
N GLN A 211 10.48 14.14 -9.82
CA GLN A 211 11.78 13.64 -10.28
C GLN A 211 12.46 12.77 -9.22
N TRP A 212 13.13 11.71 -9.70
CA TRP A 212 14.09 10.95 -8.91
C TRP A 212 15.50 11.53 -9.07
N ASN A 213 16.21 11.72 -7.96
CA ASN A 213 17.59 12.21 -7.94
C ASN A 213 17.77 13.55 -8.69
N ASP A 214 18.81 13.65 -9.51
CA ASP A 214 19.08 14.73 -10.48
C ASP A 214 18.80 14.23 -11.91
N GLU A 215 17.91 13.23 -12.08
CA GLU A 215 17.68 12.54 -13.36
C GLU A 215 16.24 12.81 -13.86
N PRO A 216 16.02 13.84 -14.69
CA PRO A 216 14.67 14.34 -15.02
C PRO A 216 13.81 13.35 -15.80
N ASP A 217 14.43 12.50 -16.61
CA ASP A 217 13.74 11.53 -17.48
C ASP A 217 13.79 10.09 -16.93
N ALA A 218 14.27 9.89 -15.71
CA ALA A 218 14.38 8.55 -15.12
C ALA A 218 13.03 8.06 -14.57
N VAL A 219 12.48 7.00 -15.17
CA VAL A 219 11.28 6.29 -14.64
C VAL A 219 11.61 5.61 -13.31
N THR A 220 12.82 5.06 -13.18
CA THR A 220 13.34 4.44 -11.97
C THR A 220 14.84 4.72 -11.82
N VAL A 221 15.37 4.51 -10.62
CA VAL A 221 16.80 4.64 -10.30
C VAL A 221 17.27 3.44 -9.49
N LYS A 222 18.55 3.05 -9.62
CA LYS A 222 19.11 1.93 -8.82
C LYS A 222 19.01 2.17 -7.31
N LYS A 223 19.12 3.44 -6.92
CA LYS A 223 19.06 3.89 -5.53
C LYS A 223 18.59 5.33 -5.50
N ILE A 224 17.55 5.59 -4.72
CA ILE A 224 17.06 6.94 -4.45
C ILE A 224 18.11 7.64 -3.58
N LYS A 225 18.43 8.89 -3.94
CA LYS A 225 19.33 9.81 -3.24
C LYS A 225 18.62 11.09 -2.82
N SER A 226 17.73 11.56 -3.68
CA SER A 226 16.82 12.66 -3.46
C SER A 226 15.54 12.43 -4.24
N VAL A 227 14.45 13.05 -3.80
CA VAL A 227 13.16 13.04 -4.48
C VAL A 227 12.66 14.47 -4.51
N SER A 228 12.27 14.93 -5.69
CA SER A 228 11.61 16.22 -5.86
C SER A 228 10.11 16.01 -6.01
N PHE A 229 9.34 16.80 -5.29
CA PHE A 229 7.89 16.81 -5.32
C PHE A 229 7.38 18.16 -5.78
N VAL A 230 6.26 18.16 -6.49
CA VAL A 230 5.61 19.36 -6.99
C VAL A 230 4.15 19.34 -6.58
N SER A 231 3.61 20.50 -6.26
CA SER A 231 2.19 20.80 -6.08
C SER A 231 1.83 22.00 -6.98
N PRO A 232 0.54 22.37 -7.14
CA PRO A 232 0.15 23.50 -7.98
C PRO A 232 0.78 24.85 -7.59
N HIS A 233 1.16 25.03 -6.33
CA HIS A 233 1.62 26.32 -5.79
C HIS A 233 3.01 26.27 -5.16
N ASP A 234 3.59 25.07 -5.00
CA ASP A 234 4.81 24.87 -4.25
C ASP A 234 5.57 23.63 -4.75
N SER A 235 6.88 23.59 -4.52
CA SER A 235 7.73 22.45 -4.84
C SER A 235 8.72 22.22 -3.73
N ILE A 236 8.88 20.96 -3.33
CA ILE A 236 9.77 20.58 -2.22
C ILE A 236 10.76 19.54 -2.69
N ARG A 237 11.98 19.59 -2.15
CA ARG A 237 13.00 18.58 -2.42
C ARG A 237 13.45 17.95 -1.13
N ILE A 238 13.37 16.61 -1.07
CA ILE A 238 13.86 15.85 0.06
C ILE A 238 15.18 15.20 -0.37
N ARG A 239 16.30 15.65 0.20
CA ARG A 239 17.62 15.05 -0.03
C ARG A 239 18.01 14.15 1.12
N CYS A 240 18.69 13.07 0.75
CA CYS A 240 18.82 11.97 1.67
C CYS A 240 20.26 11.39 1.75
N VAL A 241 21.32 12.02 1.18
CA VAL A 241 22.79 11.84 1.49
C VAL A 241 23.78 11.52 0.33
N GLN A 242 24.92 12.22 0.44
CA GLN A 242 26.31 12.12 -0.07
C GLN A 242 26.94 10.86 -0.73
N LYS A 243 27.91 11.13 -1.63
CA LYS A 243 29.11 10.31 -1.89
C LYS A 243 30.30 10.80 -1.06
N LYS A 244 30.95 9.94 -0.26
CA LYS A 244 32.34 10.19 0.17
C LYS A 244 33.23 10.33 -1.07
N LYS A 245 33.72 11.53 -1.37
CA LYS A 245 34.91 11.66 -2.23
C LYS A 245 36.07 11.05 -1.43
N THR A 246 36.44 9.82 -1.75
CA THR A 246 37.70 9.26 -1.26
C THR A 246 38.82 10.26 -1.58
N LYS A 247 39.61 10.63 -0.57
CA LYS A 247 40.85 11.43 -0.67
C LYS A 247 41.92 10.76 -1.57
N LYS A 248 41.55 9.94 -2.56
CA LYS A 248 42.43 9.24 -3.50
C LYS A 248 42.66 9.99 -4.83
N LYS A 249 41.90 11.05 -5.16
CA LYS A 249 42.20 11.90 -6.34
C LYS A 249 43.03 13.16 -6.05
N LYS A 250 43.10 13.68 -4.81
CA LYS A 250 44.06 14.74 -4.44
C LYS A 250 45.50 14.24 -4.24
N LYS A 251 45.72 12.93 -3.95
CA LYS A 251 47.08 12.33 -3.93
C LYS A 251 47.59 11.87 -5.31
N LYS A 252 46.71 11.66 -6.31
CA LYS A 252 47.13 11.30 -7.69
C LYS A 252 47.59 12.51 -8.54
N LYS A 253 47.22 13.74 -8.19
CA LYS A 253 47.80 14.97 -8.78
C LYS A 253 49.09 15.45 -8.07
N LYS A 254 49.34 15.05 -6.81
CA LYS A 254 50.58 15.35 -6.05
C LYS A 254 51.67 14.27 -6.09
N LYS A 255 51.40 13.05 -6.59
CA LYS A 255 52.41 11.99 -6.83
C LYS A 255 52.84 11.82 -8.30
N LYS A 256 52.46 12.74 -9.19
CA LYS A 256 53.02 12.84 -10.57
C LYS A 256 54.16 13.86 -10.71
N LYS A 257 54.51 14.58 -9.64
CA LYS A 257 55.68 15.48 -9.54
C LYS A 257 56.51 15.12 -8.29
N LYS A 258 57.22 14.00 -8.33
CA LYS A 258 58.54 13.81 -7.67
C LYS A 258 59.02 12.37 -7.92
N LYS A 259 60.05 12.31 -8.78
CA LYS A 259 61.10 11.28 -8.90
C LYS A 259 60.74 9.91 -9.46
N LYS A 260 60.98 9.80 -10.78
CA LYS A 260 61.82 8.75 -11.40
C LYS A 260 62.90 8.24 -10.42
N LYS A 261 62.96 6.93 -10.15
CA LYS A 261 64.18 6.11 -10.23
C LYS A 261 63.88 4.61 -9.95
N LYS A 262 64.30 3.77 -10.90
CA LYS A 262 64.73 2.36 -10.81
C LYS A 262 63.68 1.22 -10.64
N LYS A 263 63.33 0.62 -11.79
CA LYS A 263 63.48 -0.81 -12.18
C LYS A 263 63.54 -1.88 -11.07
N ARG A 264 62.62 -2.88 -11.09
CA ARG A 264 62.80 -4.30 -11.56
C ARG A 264 61.84 -5.31 -10.85
N LYS A 265 61.17 -6.14 -11.67
CA LYS A 265 60.85 -7.59 -11.54
C LYS A 265 60.38 -8.16 -10.17
N LYS A 266 59.17 -8.75 -10.09
CA LYS A 266 58.88 -10.22 -10.19
C LYS A 266 57.44 -10.55 -9.75
N LYS A 267 56.96 -11.69 -10.28
CA LYS A 267 55.64 -12.34 -10.21
C LYS A 267 55.25 -12.88 -8.82
N LYS A 268 53.92 -13.01 -8.64
CA LYS A 268 53.12 -14.04 -7.90
C LYS A 268 52.90 -13.93 -6.38
N LYS A 269 51.62 -14.18 -6.04
CA LYS A 269 51.01 -14.66 -4.77
C LYS A 269 50.88 -13.69 -3.57
N LYS A 270 49.71 -13.03 -3.51
CA LYS A 270 48.70 -13.17 -2.42
C LYS A 270 47.45 -12.38 -2.81
N LYS A 271 46.49 -13.06 -3.44
CA LYS A 271 45.10 -12.62 -3.55
C LYS A 271 44.41 -13.15 -2.30
N ASN A 272 44.41 -12.37 -1.23
CA ASN A 272 43.44 -12.46 -0.15
C ASN A 272 43.44 -11.12 0.57
N GLU A 273 42.25 -10.74 1.04
CA GLU A 273 41.91 -9.50 1.76
C GLU A 273 41.78 -8.22 0.92
N GLU A 274 40.57 -7.98 0.42
CA GLU A 274 39.74 -6.84 0.83
C GLU A 274 38.39 -6.94 0.08
N LYS A 275 37.52 -7.87 0.50
CA LYS A 275 36.07 -7.62 0.39
C LYS A 275 35.73 -6.57 1.43
N LYS A 276 36.14 -5.32 1.18
CA LYS A 276 35.63 -4.17 1.93
C LYS A 276 34.19 -4.00 1.48
N LYS A 277 33.27 -4.55 2.28
CA LYS A 277 31.84 -4.25 2.24
C LYS A 277 31.70 -2.74 2.17
N GLU A 278 31.31 -2.21 1.02
CA GLU A 278 30.88 -0.81 0.91
C GLU A 278 29.59 -0.70 1.73
N HIS A 279 29.70 -0.12 2.91
CA HIS A 279 28.56 0.28 3.73
C HIS A 279 28.52 1.82 3.81
N ALA A 280 27.29 2.35 3.69
CA ALA A 280 26.81 3.74 3.70
C ALA A 280 26.68 4.51 2.35
N PRO A 281 25.64 5.36 2.16
CA PRO A 281 24.64 5.84 3.14
C PRO A 281 23.20 5.35 2.87
N GLY A 282 22.37 5.33 3.91
CA GLY A 282 21.04 4.70 3.98
C GLY A 282 19.92 5.73 3.98
N GLN A 283 18.87 5.40 3.24
CA GLN A 283 17.61 6.13 3.11
C GLN A 283 16.54 5.07 2.96
N ALA A 284 15.29 5.39 3.26
CA ALA A 284 14.17 4.55 2.87
C ALA A 284 13.05 5.41 2.29
N PHE A 285 12.48 4.93 1.20
CA PHE A 285 11.28 5.47 0.59
C PHE A 285 10.20 4.39 0.67
N PHE A 286 9.19 4.60 1.49
CA PHE A 286 8.05 3.71 1.58
C PHE A 286 6.95 4.24 0.66
N SER A 287 6.55 3.45 -0.34
CA SER A 287 5.51 3.83 -1.28
C SER A 287 4.20 3.11 -0.97
N PHE A 288 3.18 3.91 -0.71
CA PHE A 288 1.78 3.53 -0.56
C PHE A 288 0.90 4.35 -1.51
N HIS A 289 1.41 4.66 -2.71
CA HIS A 289 0.75 5.59 -3.65
C HIS A 289 -0.57 5.05 -4.21
N LYS A 290 -0.49 4.12 -5.16
CA LYS A 290 -1.65 3.50 -5.79
C LYS A 290 -1.49 1.99 -5.76
N ARG A 291 -2.60 1.31 -5.50
CA ARG A 291 -2.69 -0.14 -5.66
C ARG A 291 -3.05 -0.45 -7.10
N GLY A 292 -2.17 -1.15 -7.79
CA GLY A 292 -2.38 -1.57 -9.17
C GLY A 292 -2.29 -3.08 -9.30
N VAL A 293 -2.59 -3.55 -10.51
CA VAL A 293 -2.39 -4.95 -10.89
C VAL A 293 -0.89 -5.21 -10.99
N ASP A 294 -0.45 -6.37 -10.50
CA ASP A 294 0.93 -6.81 -10.67
C ASP A 294 1.26 -6.99 -12.15
N TYR A 295 2.45 -6.54 -12.57
CA TYR A 295 2.82 -6.53 -13.99
C TYR A 295 2.95 -7.95 -14.57
N GLU A 296 3.53 -8.88 -13.82
CA GLU A 296 3.72 -10.26 -14.28
C GLU A 296 2.37 -10.96 -14.43
N PHE A 297 1.46 -10.72 -13.48
CA PHE A 297 0.09 -11.18 -13.61
C PHE A 297 -0.63 -10.55 -14.82
N PHE A 298 -0.54 -9.23 -14.99
CA PHE A 298 -1.14 -8.53 -16.13
C PHE A 298 -0.63 -9.10 -17.46
N LYS A 299 0.69 -9.27 -17.59
CA LYS A 299 1.34 -9.84 -18.76
C LYS A 299 0.81 -11.25 -19.03
N ALA A 300 0.74 -12.11 -18.02
CA ALA A 300 0.25 -13.48 -18.17
C ALA A 300 -1.19 -13.55 -18.67
N VAL A 301 -2.07 -12.72 -18.11
CA VAL A 301 -3.50 -12.65 -18.46
C VAL A 301 -3.69 -12.08 -19.88
N ASN A 302 -2.92 -11.04 -20.22
CA ASN A 302 -2.94 -10.43 -21.54
C ASN A 302 -2.42 -11.39 -22.63
N ASP A 303 -1.29 -12.05 -22.37
CA ASP A 303 -0.70 -13.04 -23.29
C ASP A 303 -1.63 -14.25 -23.47
N ALA A 304 -2.47 -14.57 -22.47
CA ALA A 304 -3.51 -15.58 -22.55
C ALA A 304 -4.81 -15.10 -23.23
N CYS A 305 -4.86 -13.87 -23.75
CA CYS A 305 -6.05 -13.29 -24.38
C CYS A 305 -7.30 -13.31 -23.49
N LEU A 306 -7.12 -13.13 -22.17
CA LEU A 306 -8.23 -12.85 -21.27
C LEU A 306 -8.59 -11.36 -21.36
N VAL A 307 -9.89 -11.04 -21.31
CA VAL A 307 -10.35 -9.65 -21.46
C VAL A 307 -9.88 -8.80 -20.28
N PHE A 308 -9.14 -7.74 -20.59
CA PHE A 308 -8.55 -6.84 -19.59
C PHE A 308 -8.82 -5.37 -19.95
N ASP A 309 -9.45 -4.64 -19.04
CA ASP A 309 -9.81 -3.22 -19.21
C ASP A 309 -9.46 -2.45 -17.94
N GLY A 310 -8.15 -2.26 -17.74
CA GLY A 310 -7.55 -1.77 -16.47
C GLY A 310 -7.59 -2.79 -15.32
N ARG A 311 -8.53 -3.74 -15.37
CA ARG A 311 -8.72 -4.88 -14.46
C ARG A 311 -9.19 -6.10 -15.27
N LEU A 312 -9.08 -7.29 -14.68
CA LEU A 312 -9.57 -8.52 -15.29
C LEU A 312 -11.10 -8.51 -15.32
N VAL A 313 -11.69 -8.60 -16.52
CA VAL A 313 -13.13 -8.48 -16.71
C VAL A 313 -13.81 -9.81 -16.40
N ILE A 314 -14.85 -9.75 -15.57
CA ILE A 314 -15.70 -10.90 -15.20
C ILE A 314 -17.18 -10.58 -15.33
N ASP A 315 -18.01 -11.61 -15.44
CA ASP A 315 -19.45 -11.51 -15.20
C ASP A 315 -19.79 -11.57 -13.69
N VAL A 316 -21.08 -11.48 -13.34
CA VAL A 316 -21.56 -11.58 -11.95
C VAL A 316 -21.37 -12.96 -11.32
N ASN A 317 -21.15 -13.99 -12.15
CA ASN A 317 -20.89 -15.37 -11.76
C ASN A 317 -19.39 -15.70 -11.75
N PHE A 318 -18.52 -14.67 -11.71
CA PHE A 318 -17.06 -14.76 -11.64
C PHE A 318 -16.38 -15.33 -12.88
N HIS A 319 -17.07 -15.55 -14.00
CA HIS A 319 -16.46 -16.06 -15.22
C HIS A 319 -15.69 -14.97 -15.95
N THR A 320 -14.55 -15.35 -16.50
CA THR A 320 -13.87 -14.58 -17.55
C THR A 320 -14.47 -14.92 -18.92
N ASN A 321 -13.85 -14.46 -20.01
CA ASN A 321 -14.20 -14.91 -21.35
C ASN A 321 -13.82 -16.37 -21.63
N ASP A 322 -13.11 -17.05 -20.71
CA ASP A 322 -12.86 -18.48 -20.76
C ASP A 322 -13.73 -19.21 -19.72
N PRO A 323 -14.59 -20.17 -20.12
CA PRO A 323 -15.45 -20.92 -19.19
C PRO A 323 -14.70 -21.69 -18.10
N CYS A 324 -13.44 -22.08 -18.35
CA CYS A 324 -12.62 -22.81 -17.39
C CYS A 324 -11.86 -21.89 -16.43
N ILE A 325 -11.90 -20.56 -16.65
CA ILE A 325 -11.15 -19.59 -15.85
C ILE A 325 -12.11 -18.62 -15.19
N ARG A 326 -12.07 -18.59 -13.86
CA ARG A 326 -12.80 -17.66 -13.02
C ARG A 326 -11.84 -16.69 -12.34
N ALA A 327 -12.35 -15.54 -11.93
CA ALA A 327 -11.55 -14.58 -11.18
C ALA A 327 -12.36 -13.87 -10.10
N ALA A 328 -11.69 -13.47 -9.04
CA ALA A 328 -12.31 -12.78 -7.92
C ALA A 328 -11.37 -11.80 -7.23
N GLY A 329 -11.94 -10.98 -6.36
CA GLY A 329 -11.21 -10.02 -5.55
C GLY A 329 -10.80 -8.74 -6.30
N PRO A 330 -10.00 -7.87 -5.68
CA PRO A 330 -9.76 -6.49 -6.13
C PRO A 330 -9.15 -6.33 -7.54
N VAL A 331 -8.59 -7.40 -8.12
CA VAL A 331 -8.05 -7.42 -9.49
C VAL A 331 -9.14 -7.38 -10.56
N THR A 332 -10.39 -7.67 -10.18
CA THR A 332 -11.50 -7.86 -11.10
C THR A 332 -12.36 -6.61 -11.27
N LYS A 333 -13.01 -6.50 -12.44
CA LYS A 333 -14.10 -5.56 -12.71
C LYS A 333 -15.24 -6.31 -13.40
N LEU A 334 -16.47 -5.82 -13.25
CA LEU A 334 -17.61 -6.35 -13.99
C LEU A 334 -17.54 -5.92 -15.47
N GLN A 335 -18.21 -6.68 -16.34
CA GLN A 335 -18.39 -6.34 -17.76
C GLN A 335 -19.12 -4.99 -17.92
N ARG A 336 -18.90 -4.30 -19.04
CA ARG A 336 -19.50 -2.97 -19.26
C ARG A 336 -21.02 -2.98 -19.37
N ILE A 337 -21.63 -4.13 -19.64
CA ILE A 337 -23.09 -4.30 -19.74
C ILE A 337 -23.83 -3.98 -18.43
N TYR A 338 -23.12 -4.01 -17.30
CA TYR A 338 -23.68 -3.62 -16.00
C TYR A 338 -23.65 -2.10 -15.76
N TYR A 339 -23.15 -1.31 -16.72
CA TYR A 339 -23.06 0.16 -16.72
C TYR A 339 -22.49 0.79 -15.43
N ASN A 340 -21.63 0.05 -14.72
CA ASN A 340 -21.04 0.49 -13.46
C ASN A 340 -19.58 0.03 -13.32
N ASP A 341 -18.67 0.74 -14.01
CA ASP A 341 -17.24 0.48 -13.96
C ASP A 341 -16.62 0.69 -12.56
N ASN A 342 -17.30 1.46 -11.71
CA ASN A 342 -16.83 1.77 -10.36
C ASN A 342 -17.11 0.62 -9.38
N TYR A 343 -18.13 -0.21 -9.64
CA TYR A 343 -18.47 -1.33 -8.79
C TYR A 343 -17.50 -2.49 -8.98
N THR A 344 -16.68 -2.75 -7.95
CA THR A 344 -15.67 -3.82 -7.98
C THR A 344 -15.62 -4.58 -6.66
N HIS A 345 -15.06 -5.79 -6.69
CA HIS A 345 -14.83 -6.57 -5.48
C HIS A 345 -13.92 -5.88 -4.45
N ALA A 346 -13.18 -4.83 -4.83
CA ALA A 346 -12.40 -4.00 -3.88
C ALA A 346 -13.30 -3.23 -2.89
N LEU A 347 -14.57 -3.02 -3.24
CA LEU A 347 -15.59 -2.38 -2.41
C LEU A 347 -16.32 -3.37 -1.51
N CYS A 348 -15.95 -4.64 -1.51
CA CYS A 348 -16.65 -5.71 -0.81
C CYS A 348 -15.72 -6.39 0.21
N ASN A 349 -16.31 -7.21 1.10
CA ASN A 349 -15.54 -8.07 1.96
C ASN A 349 -14.98 -9.26 1.15
N SER A 350 -13.65 -9.43 1.11
CA SER A 350 -13.02 -10.47 0.30
C SER A 350 -13.33 -11.90 0.76
N PHE A 351 -13.68 -12.11 2.03
CA PHE A 351 -14.14 -13.40 2.54
C PHE A 351 -15.48 -13.78 1.91
N GLU A 352 -16.46 -12.86 1.92
CA GLU A 352 -17.77 -13.10 1.28
C GLU A 352 -17.65 -13.31 -0.22
N VAL A 353 -16.77 -12.54 -0.89
CA VAL A 353 -16.48 -12.71 -2.32
C VAL A 353 -15.94 -14.12 -2.60
N GLY A 354 -15.00 -14.60 -1.79
CA GLY A 354 -14.45 -15.96 -1.91
C GLY A 354 -15.49 -17.04 -1.61
N GLU A 355 -16.31 -16.84 -0.57
CA GLU A 355 -17.40 -17.75 -0.20
C GLU A 355 -18.42 -17.89 -1.35
N ARG A 356 -18.79 -16.78 -1.99
CA ARG A 356 -19.71 -16.81 -3.15
C ARG A 356 -19.13 -17.48 -4.37
N LEU A 357 -17.86 -17.21 -4.67
CA LEU A 357 -17.16 -17.91 -5.74
C LEU A 357 -17.14 -19.42 -5.48
N ALA A 358 -16.84 -19.83 -4.25
CA ALA A 358 -16.84 -21.24 -3.85
C ALA A 358 -18.24 -21.86 -3.99
N LYS A 359 -19.30 -21.20 -3.53
CA LYS A 359 -20.69 -21.66 -3.70
C LYS A 359 -21.07 -21.82 -5.18
N SER A 360 -20.65 -20.90 -6.04
CA SER A 360 -20.87 -21.00 -7.48
C SER A 360 -20.11 -22.18 -8.10
N LEU A 361 -18.89 -22.46 -7.64
CA LEU A 361 -18.09 -23.59 -8.11
C LEU A 361 -18.63 -24.94 -7.64
N LEU A 362 -19.14 -25.04 -6.41
CA LEU A 362 -19.69 -26.29 -5.87
C LEU A 362 -20.83 -26.85 -6.72
N GLN A 363 -21.62 -25.98 -7.36
CA GLN A 363 -22.68 -26.39 -8.28
C GLN A 363 -22.15 -27.16 -9.51
N LEU A 364 -20.88 -26.97 -9.91
CA LEU A 364 -20.28 -27.71 -11.01
C LEU A 364 -19.90 -29.15 -10.63
N PHE A 365 -19.75 -29.42 -9.33
CA PHE A 365 -19.30 -30.71 -8.80
C PHE A 365 -20.41 -31.47 -8.08
N ASP A 366 -21.65 -30.99 -8.17
CA ASP A 366 -22.81 -31.68 -7.60
C ASP A 366 -23.21 -32.84 -8.52
N PRO A 367 -23.05 -34.11 -8.08
CA PRO A 367 -23.33 -35.28 -8.90
C PRO A 367 -24.83 -35.48 -9.16
N SER A 368 -25.70 -34.80 -8.40
CA SER A 368 -27.16 -34.88 -8.57
C SER A 368 -27.69 -33.95 -9.67
N THR A 369 -26.87 -32.99 -10.11
CA THR A 369 -27.22 -32.04 -11.18
C THR A 369 -26.38 -32.28 -12.42
N LYS A 370 -26.99 -32.26 -13.60
CA LYS A 370 -26.22 -32.23 -14.85
C LYS A 370 -25.45 -30.91 -14.92
N ALA A 371 -24.13 -31.00 -15.03
CA ALA A 371 -23.30 -29.83 -15.27
C ALA A 371 -23.76 -29.11 -16.55
N PRO A 372 -23.96 -27.79 -16.51
CA PRO A 372 -24.41 -27.06 -17.69
C PRO A 372 -23.33 -27.08 -18.77
N GLU A 373 -23.70 -27.32 -20.02
CA GLU A 373 -22.75 -27.36 -21.16
C GLU A 373 -22.04 -26.02 -21.38
N ARG A 374 -22.64 -24.92 -20.92
CA ARG A 374 -22.10 -23.56 -20.99
C ARG A 374 -22.35 -22.82 -19.69
N PRO A 375 -21.51 -21.83 -19.33
CA PRO A 375 -21.79 -20.94 -18.21
C PRO A 375 -23.18 -20.32 -18.32
N VAL A 376 -23.93 -20.31 -17.22
CA VAL A 376 -25.22 -19.62 -17.16
C VAL A 376 -24.98 -18.13 -17.39
N LYS A 377 -25.58 -17.59 -18.44
CA LYS A 377 -25.56 -16.15 -18.70
C LYS A 377 -26.51 -15.45 -17.74
N ASP A 378 -26.07 -14.29 -17.25
CA ASP A 378 -26.97 -13.37 -16.56
C ASP A 378 -27.76 -12.58 -17.61
N GLU A 379 -29.08 -12.73 -17.60
CA GLU A 379 -30.00 -12.00 -18.47
C GLU A 379 -30.55 -10.73 -17.79
N HIS A 380 -30.38 -10.60 -16.46
CA HIS A 380 -30.98 -9.52 -15.68
C HIS A 380 -30.04 -8.32 -15.52
N HIS A 381 -28.73 -8.53 -15.66
CA HIS A 381 -27.70 -7.52 -15.53
C HIS A 381 -27.74 -6.77 -14.18
N LEU A 382 -28.13 -7.48 -13.12
CA LEU A 382 -28.23 -6.91 -11.78
C LEU A 382 -26.87 -6.97 -11.08
N LEU A 383 -26.52 -5.89 -10.37
CA LEU A 383 -25.30 -5.86 -9.59
C LEU A 383 -25.40 -6.83 -8.40
N PRO A 384 -24.35 -7.63 -8.12
CA PRO A 384 -24.39 -8.59 -7.02
C PRO A 384 -24.34 -7.84 -5.69
N THR A 385 -25.29 -8.10 -4.79
CA THR A 385 -25.38 -7.43 -3.49
C THR A 385 -24.53 -8.16 -2.45
N PHE A 386 -23.48 -7.55 -1.89
CA PHE A 386 -22.69 -8.11 -0.77
C PHE A 386 -23.18 -7.55 0.58
N LYS A 387 -23.10 -8.34 1.66
CA LYS A 387 -23.66 -7.98 2.97
C LYS A 387 -22.62 -7.90 4.09
N MET A 388 -21.54 -8.68 4.02
CA MET A 388 -20.54 -8.70 5.08
C MET A 388 -19.81 -7.35 5.17
N PRO A 389 -19.52 -6.87 6.39
CA PRO A 389 -18.87 -5.59 6.59
C PRO A 389 -17.44 -5.61 6.08
N ARG A 390 -16.96 -4.47 5.63
CA ARG A 390 -15.54 -4.21 5.47
C ARG A 390 -14.96 -3.82 6.82
N ILE A 391 -13.77 -4.33 7.11
CA ILE A 391 -13.10 -4.16 8.39
C ILE A 391 -11.67 -3.69 8.13
N LYS A 392 -11.27 -2.62 8.83
CA LYS A 392 -9.88 -2.16 8.91
C LYS A 392 -9.55 -1.87 10.35
N HIS A 393 -8.40 -2.34 10.82
CA HIS A 393 -7.93 -2.08 12.17
C HIS A 393 -6.41 -2.05 12.20
N GLY A 394 -5.84 -1.41 13.21
CA GLY A 394 -4.39 -1.32 13.36
C GLY A 394 -3.95 -0.29 14.38
N HIS A 395 -2.64 -0.05 14.45
CA HIS A 395 -2.06 1.00 15.29
C HIS A 395 -1.74 2.22 14.45
N LEU A 396 -2.25 3.38 14.86
CA LEU A 396 -2.03 4.67 14.21
C LEU A 396 -1.05 5.54 15.01
N PRO A 397 -0.49 6.60 14.41
CA PRO A 397 0.36 7.57 15.10
C PRO A 397 -0.23 8.02 16.44
N GLY A 398 0.58 8.08 17.50
CA GLY A 398 0.12 8.38 18.86
C GLY A 398 -0.25 7.15 19.71
N ASP A 399 0.10 5.95 19.22
CA ASP A 399 -0.23 4.66 19.82
C ASP A 399 -1.73 4.35 19.90
N TYR A 400 -2.54 5.05 19.11
CA TYR A 400 -3.96 4.77 18.99
C TYR A 400 -4.21 3.40 18.36
N ARG A 401 -5.11 2.65 18.97
CA ARG A 401 -5.74 1.46 18.41
C ARG A 401 -7.00 1.88 17.68
N TYR A 402 -7.05 1.51 16.42
CA TYR A 402 -8.12 1.89 15.51
C TYR A 402 -8.89 0.67 15.04
N LEU A 403 -10.22 0.80 14.99
CA LEU A 403 -11.11 -0.15 14.35
C LEU A 403 -12.15 0.63 13.55
N LYS A 404 -12.32 0.25 12.29
CA LYS A 404 -13.38 0.74 11.42
C LYS A 404 -14.10 -0.46 10.80
N VAL A 405 -15.42 -0.49 10.98
CA VAL A 405 -16.34 -1.48 10.43
C VAL A 405 -17.41 -0.73 9.65
N TRP A 406 -17.67 -1.10 8.40
CA TRP A 406 -18.66 -0.42 7.58
C TRP A 406 -19.24 -1.31 6.49
N ALA A 407 -20.41 -0.92 6.00
CA ALA A 407 -21.08 -1.63 4.91
C ALA A 407 -20.25 -1.66 3.61
N PRO A 408 -20.35 -2.72 2.80
CA PRO A 408 -19.73 -2.77 1.48
C PRO A 408 -20.29 -1.67 0.57
N GLY A 409 -19.52 -1.31 -0.45
CA GLY A 409 -19.87 -0.27 -1.42
C GLY A 409 -18.94 0.94 -1.39
N GLN A 410 -19.39 1.99 -2.09
CA GLN A 410 -18.63 3.22 -2.25
C GLN A 410 -18.49 3.98 -0.94
N ARG A 411 -17.35 4.64 -0.80
CA ARG A 411 -17.05 5.49 0.36
C ARG A 411 -17.74 6.84 0.14
N LYS A 412 -18.21 7.44 1.22
CA LYS A 412 -18.75 8.80 1.26
C LYS A 412 -18.28 9.44 2.56
N ASP A 413 -18.02 10.74 2.54
CA ASP A 413 -17.62 11.45 3.75
C ASP A 413 -18.75 11.40 4.80
N LEU A 414 -18.41 11.46 6.09
CA LEU A 414 -19.42 11.46 7.15
C LEU A 414 -20.37 12.66 7.01
N ARG A 415 -19.85 13.86 6.71
CA ARG A 415 -20.69 15.07 6.57
C ARG A 415 -21.65 14.96 5.40
N GLU A 416 -21.18 14.45 4.26
CA GLU A 416 -22.00 14.20 3.07
C GLU A 416 -23.04 13.10 3.29
N ARG A 417 -22.77 12.15 4.19
CA ARG A 417 -23.74 11.14 4.58
C ARG A 417 -24.80 11.76 5.49
N MET A 418 -24.39 12.57 6.46
CA MET A 418 -25.30 13.23 7.41
C MET A 418 -26.33 14.15 6.74
N SER A 419 -26.02 14.68 5.55
CA SER A 419 -26.98 15.49 4.78
C SER A 419 -28.06 14.68 4.04
N GLN A 420 -27.94 13.34 3.99
CA GLN A 420 -28.92 12.49 3.32
C GLN A 420 -30.12 12.23 4.24
N ALA A 421 -31.34 12.30 3.69
CA ALA A 421 -32.57 12.09 4.45
C ALA A 421 -32.65 10.69 5.11
N ASN A 422 -32.02 9.69 4.49
CA ASN A 422 -31.95 8.32 4.99
C ASN A 422 -30.63 8.00 5.73
N PHE A 423 -29.94 9.01 6.26
CA PHE A 423 -28.70 8.81 7.01
C PHE A 423 -28.90 7.85 8.19
N GLY A 424 -30.03 7.98 8.91
CA GLY A 424 -30.25 7.30 10.18
C GLY A 424 -29.70 8.13 11.33
N ARG A 425 -28.98 7.50 12.27
CA ARG A 425 -28.49 8.13 13.51
C ARG A 425 -27.01 7.86 13.78
N ALA A 426 -26.29 8.89 14.19
CA ALA A 426 -24.93 8.78 14.69
C ALA A 426 -24.92 8.94 16.22
N LEU A 427 -24.37 7.97 16.92
CA LEU A 427 -24.19 7.97 18.38
C LEU A 427 -22.68 8.01 18.67
N VAL A 428 -22.26 8.94 19.53
CA VAL A 428 -20.83 9.17 19.82
C VAL A 428 -20.60 9.23 21.32
N THR A 429 -19.56 8.54 21.81
CA THR A 429 -19.09 8.63 23.19
C THR A 429 -17.58 8.87 23.24
N GLY A 430 -17.14 9.64 24.23
CA GLY A 430 -15.73 9.90 24.49
C GLY A 430 -15.03 10.75 23.42
N VAL A 431 -13.72 10.92 23.61
CA VAL A 431 -12.82 11.63 22.70
C VAL A 431 -11.52 10.84 22.57
N PRO A 432 -10.74 11.00 21.49
CA PRO A 432 -9.55 10.16 21.27
C PRO A 432 -8.51 10.26 22.39
N GLU A 433 -8.29 11.46 22.93
CA GLU A 433 -7.16 11.78 23.81
C GLU A 433 -7.33 11.32 25.25
N THR A 434 -8.57 11.21 25.75
CA THR A 434 -8.90 11.03 27.16
C THR A 434 -9.90 9.90 27.41
N GLY A 435 -9.93 9.41 28.65
CA GLY A 435 -10.89 8.41 29.09
C GLY A 435 -10.79 7.08 28.32
N PRO A 436 -11.93 6.48 27.94
CA PRO A 436 -11.96 5.18 27.25
C PRO A 436 -11.59 5.28 25.76
N GLY A 437 -11.54 6.50 25.20
CA GLY A 437 -11.30 6.77 23.78
C GLY A 437 -12.57 7.19 23.03
N TYR A 438 -12.42 7.47 21.75
CA TYR A 438 -13.50 7.85 20.85
C TYR A 438 -14.21 6.63 20.29
N PHE A 439 -15.53 6.60 20.44
CA PHE A 439 -16.40 5.59 19.85
C PHE A 439 -17.53 6.27 19.08
N HIS A 440 -17.63 5.97 17.79
CA HIS A 440 -18.70 6.41 16.93
C HIS A 440 -19.43 5.21 16.32
N LEU A 441 -20.73 5.15 16.60
CA LEU A 441 -21.64 4.12 16.14
C LEU A 441 -22.68 4.75 15.23
N HIS A 442 -22.95 4.12 14.09
CA HIS A 442 -23.95 4.58 13.15
C HIS A 442 -25.06 3.54 13.00
N ILE A 443 -26.30 3.98 13.24
CA ILE A 443 -27.54 3.22 13.05
C ILE A 443 -28.18 3.67 11.74
N ASN A 444 -28.51 2.75 10.83
CA ASN A 444 -29.14 3.09 9.55
C ASN A 444 -30.65 3.37 9.69
N GLU A 445 -31.32 3.68 8.58
CA GLU A 445 -32.78 3.88 8.50
C GLU A 445 -33.61 2.65 8.92
N TYR A 446 -33.00 1.46 8.95
CA TYR A 446 -33.62 0.21 9.37
C TYR A 446 -33.34 -0.12 10.84
N ASN A 447 -32.80 0.82 11.62
CA ASN A 447 -32.43 0.66 13.03
C ASN A 447 -31.35 -0.41 13.28
N GLU A 448 -30.52 -0.70 12.28
CA GLU A 448 -29.38 -1.62 12.40
C GLU A 448 -28.06 -0.87 12.47
N VAL A 449 -27.11 -1.42 13.24
CA VAL A 449 -25.74 -0.93 13.26
C VAL A 449 -25.10 -1.13 11.89
N SER A 450 -24.77 -0.03 11.21
CA SER A 450 -24.20 -0.07 9.86
C SER A 450 -22.78 0.47 9.79
N ARG A 451 -22.29 1.19 10.81
CA ARG A 451 -20.86 1.51 10.95
C ARG A 451 -20.42 1.60 12.39
N ILE A 452 -19.15 1.28 12.62
CA ILE A 452 -18.47 1.36 13.90
C ILE A 452 -17.09 1.97 13.63
N CYS A 453 -16.75 3.03 14.34
CA CYS A 453 -15.45 3.69 14.28
C CYS A 453 -14.95 3.90 15.70
N CYS A 454 -13.78 3.33 16.01
CA CYS A 454 -13.21 3.32 17.34
C CYS A 454 -11.76 3.82 17.27
N LEU A 455 -11.38 4.75 18.15
CA LEU A 455 -10.02 5.25 18.28
C LEU A 455 -9.70 5.43 19.77
N SER A 456 -8.86 4.56 20.32
CA SER A 456 -8.52 4.57 21.75
C SER A 456 -7.06 4.20 21.98
N LYS A 457 -6.45 4.69 23.06
CA LYS A 457 -5.15 4.21 23.54
C LYS A 457 -5.26 2.87 24.29
N ASN A 458 -6.43 2.58 24.84
CA ASN A 458 -6.70 1.38 25.62
C ASN A 458 -6.99 0.18 24.71
N GLU A 459 -6.78 -1.03 25.22
CA GLU A 459 -7.23 -2.23 24.52
C GLU A 459 -8.76 -2.32 24.53
N PHE A 460 -9.35 -2.79 23.43
CA PHE A 460 -10.78 -3.08 23.37
C PHE A 460 -11.05 -4.37 22.58
N PRO A 461 -12.11 -5.12 22.91
CA PRO A 461 -12.40 -6.43 22.33
C PRO A 461 -12.94 -6.30 20.89
N ARG A 462 -12.03 -6.11 19.92
CA ARG A 462 -12.35 -5.92 18.49
C ARG A 462 -13.31 -6.96 17.92
N SER A 463 -13.19 -8.22 18.32
CA SER A 463 -14.01 -9.33 17.81
C SER A 463 -15.47 -9.21 18.24
N ASN A 464 -15.73 -8.60 19.39
CA ASN A 464 -17.08 -8.39 19.89
C ASN A 464 -17.71 -7.19 19.16
N LEU A 465 -16.95 -6.10 19.02
CA LEU A 465 -17.42 -4.91 18.29
C LEU A 465 -17.75 -5.23 16.83
N ILE A 466 -16.94 -6.03 16.14
CA ILE A 466 -17.24 -6.44 14.75
C ILE A 466 -18.60 -7.16 14.63
N ARG A 467 -19.01 -7.93 15.65
CA ARG A 467 -20.29 -8.67 15.66
C ARG A 467 -21.50 -7.78 15.87
N LEU A 468 -21.32 -6.52 16.29
CA LEU A 468 -22.43 -5.57 16.41
C LEU A 468 -22.93 -5.12 15.03
N PHE A 469 -22.11 -5.25 13.98
CA PHE A 469 -22.53 -4.86 12.63
C PHE A 469 -23.74 -5.68 12.16
N SER A 470 -24.72 -4.99 11.57
CA SER A 470 -26.01 -5.52 11.14
C SER A 470 -26.92 -6.02 12.27
N VAL A 471 -26.63 -5.69 13.54
CA VAL A 471 -27.52 -5.99 14.66
C VAL A 471 -28.49 -4.82 14.86
N HIS A 472 -29.77 -5.14 15.05
CA HIS A 472 -30.81 -4.16 15.32
C HIS A 472 -30.66 -3.54 16.73
N GLU A 473 -30.89 -2.24 16.88
CA GLU A 473 -30.65 -1.49 18.12
C GLU A 473 -31.44 -2.01 19.35
N LYS A 474 -32.68 -2.48 19.15
CA LYS A 474 -33.46 -3.19 20.17
C LYS A 474 -32.78 -4.43 20.76
N ALA A 475 -32.08 -5.21 19.92
CA ALA A 475 -31.31 -6.37 20.39
C ALA A 475 -30.08 -5.95 21.21
N LEU A 476 -29.65 -4.69 21.07
CA LEU A 476 -28.64 -4.03 21.89
C LEU A 476 -29.28 -3.28 23.07
N ASN A 477 -30.34 -3.84 23.64
CA ASN A 477 -31.05 -3.34 24.82
C ASN A 477 -31.63 -1.93 24.63
N ASN A 478 -32.36 -1.70 23.53
CA ASN A 478 -32.92 -0.38 23.16
C ASN A 478 -31.84 0.72 23.17
N LEU A 479 -30.71 0.42 22.53
CA LEU A 479 -29.49 1.21 22.54
C LEU A 479 -29.73 2.71 22.30
N VAL A 480 -30.59 3.01 21.33
CA VAL A 480 -30.85 4.38 20.90
C VAL A 480 -31.56 5.18 21.99
N SER A 481 -32.63 4.62 22.58
CA SER A 481 -33.38 5.28 23.68
C SER A 481 -32.49 5.53 24.89
N ARG A 482 -31.71 4.50 25.29
CA ARG A 482 -30.82 4.60 26.45
C ARG A 482 -29.70 5.63 26.25
N TYR A 483 -29.20 5.78 25.03
CA TYR A 483 -28.24 6.81 24.71
C TYR A 483 -28.88 8.21 24.83
N ASP A 484 -30.10 8.39 24.30
CA ASP A 484 -30.83 9.67 24.38
C ASP A 484 -31.19 10.06 25.81
N GLU A 485 -31.49 9.08 26.66
CA GLU A 485 -31.74 9.27 28.09
C GLU A 485 -30.45 9.52 28.90
N GLY A 486 -29.28 9.49 28.26
CA GLY A 486 -27.99 9.69 28.93
C GLY A 486 -27.53 8.51 29.80
N LEU A 487 -28.19 7.34 29.68
CA LEU A 487 -27.82 6.13 30.41
C LEU A 487 -26.57 5.44 29.86
N ILE A 488 -26.14 5.81 28.65
CA ILE A 488 -24.93 5.30 28.01
C ILE A 488 -23.95 6.45 27.81
N THR A 489 -22.92 6.49 28.65
CA THR A 489 -21.86 7.50 28.62
C THR A 489 -20.56 7.01 27.98
N ASP A 490 -20.41 5.68 27.86
CA ASP A 490 -19.25 5.02 27.28
C ASP A 490 -19.67 3.72 26.57
N PHE A 491 -19.39 3.60 25.28
CA PHE A 491 -19.66 2.39 24.50
C PHE A 491 -18.60 1.28 24.66
N TYR A 492 -17.48 1.55 25.34
CA TYR A 492 -16.46 0.54 25.62
C TYR A 492 -16.72 -0.27 26.90
N ALA A 493 -17.57 0.24 27.80
CA ALA A 493 -18.02 -0.44 29.02
C ALA A 493 -19.14 -1.43 28.72
#